data_AF-A0A8I1R560-F1
#
_entry.id   AF-A0A8I1R560-F1
#
_cell.length_a   1.000
_cell.length_b   1.000
_cell.length_c   1.000
_cell.angle_alpha   90.00
_cell.angle_beta   90.00
_cell.angle_gamma   90.00
#
_symmetry.space_group_name_H-M   'P 1'
#
loop_
_entity.id
_entity.type
_entity.pdbx_description
1 polymer ?
#
loop_
_entity_poly.entity_id
_entity_poly.type
_entity_poly.pdbx_seq_one_letter_code
_entity_poly.pdbx_strand_id
1 'polypeptide(L)' 'MQKYARVIDDHVVETFTPPEGGKIGDCFHPDIAAEFIPCGQAVGQGWTVAGGKFTAPGPVVPEEATDGQD' A
#
# COMPACT_ATOMS: atom_id res chain seq x y z
N MET A 1 3.45 -0.32 16.10
CA MET A 1 2.13 -0.20 15.46
C MET A 1 2.08 -1.12 14.25
N GLN A 2 0.99 -1.85 14.06
CA GLN A 2 0.83 -2.75 12.91
C GLN A 2 0.34 -1.94 11.71
N LYS A 3 1.07 -1.99 10.60
CA LYS A 3 0.66 -1.39 9.32
C LYS A 3 0.01 -2.46 8.45
N TYR A 4 -0.96 -2.05 7.64
CA TYR A 4 -1.63 -2.90 6.66
C TYR A 4 -1.50 -2.27 5.28
N ALA A 5 -1.40 -3.12 4.26
CA ALA A 5 -1.40 -2.75 2.87
C ALA A 5 -2.67 -3.30 2.22
N ARG A 6 -3.45 -2.43 1.58
CA ARG A 6 -4.57 -2.86 0.74
C ARG A 6 -4.00 -3.35 -0.59
N VAL A 7 -4.31 -4.59 -0.93
CA VAL A 7 -3.82 -5.23 -2.14
C VAL A 7 -4.97 -5.49 -3.10
N ILE A 8 -4.82 -5.01 -4.33
CA ILE A 8 -5.73 -5.28 -5.44
C ILE A 8 -4.88 -5.76 -6.61
N ASP A 9 -5.23 -6.91 -7.18
CA ASP A 9 -4.49 -7.50 -8.31
C ASP A 9 -2.98 -7.65 -8.01
N ASP A 10 -2.62 -8.11 -6.82
CA ASP A 10 -1.22 -8.22 -6.34
C ASP A 10 -0.46 -6.88 -6.23
N HIS A 11 -1.13 -5.73 -6.36
CA HIS A 11 -0.56 -4.40 -6.18
C HIS A 11 -1.05 -3.72 -4.90
N VAL A 12 -0.12 -3.15 -4.14
CA VAL A 12 -0.40 -2.30 -2.99
C VAL A 12 -0.94 -0.97 -3.48
N VAL A 13 -2.24 -0.77 -3.34
CA VAL A 13 -2.93 0.46 -3.75
C VAL A 13 -2.96 1.50 -2.64
N GLU A 14 -2.94 1.07 -1.38
CA GLU A 14 -3.01 1.95 -0.22
C GLU A 14 -2.34 1.29 0.99
N THR A 15 -1.88 2.09 1.95
CA THR A 15 -1.47 1.59 3.25
C THR A 15 -2.15 2.32 4.39
N PHE A 16 -2.53 1.59 5.43
CA PHE A 16 -3.23 2.13 6.59
C PHE A 16 -2.64 1.61 7.89
N THR A 17 -2.59 2.48 8.90
CA THR A 17 -2.18 2.13 10.26
C THR A 17 -3.35 2.43 11.19
N PRO A 18 -3.98 1.40 11.80
CA PRO A 18 -5.04 1.61 12.76
C PRO A 18 -4.56 2.45 13.97
N PRO A 19 -5.46 3.24 14.58
CA PRO A 19 -5.16 3.93 15.83
C PRO A 19 -4.84 2.91 16.94
N GLU A 20 -4.21 3.39 18.02
CA GLU A 20 -3.81 2.52 19.13
C GLU A 20 -5.00 1.74 19.70
N GLY A 21 -4.85 0.41 19.78
CA GLY A 21 -5.92 -0.50 20.21
C GLY A 21 -6.97 -0.84 19.16
N GLY A 22 -6.98 -0.18 18.00
CA GLY A 22 -7.91 -0.44 16.90
C GLY A 22 -7.48 -1.60 16.00
N LYS A 23 -8.46 -2.30 15.42
CA LYS A 23 -8.23 -3.29 14.35
C LYS A 23 -8.73 -2.74 13.02
N ILE A 24 -8.19 -3.24 11.92
CA ILE A 24 -8.59 -2.81 10.57
C ILE A 24 -10.09 -3.02 10.31
N GLY A 25 -10.68 -4.10 10.84
CA GLY A 25 -12.10 -4.41 10.71
C GLY A 25 -13.04 -3.50 11.52
N ASP A 26 -12.52 -2.73 12.48
CA ASP A 26 -13.28 -1.69 13.17
C ASP A 26 -13.22 -0.35 12.41
N CYS A 27 -12.24 -0.19 11.51
CA CYS A 27 -12.04 1.04 10.74
C CYS A 27 -12.74 1.03 9.37
N PHE A 28 -12.87 -0.15 8.75
CA PHE A 28 -13.43 -0.29 7.41
C PHE A 28 -14.54 -1.34 7.37
N HIS A 29 -15.39 -1.27 6.34
CA HIS A 29 -16.35 -2.35 6.06
C HIS A 29 -15.60 -3.68 5.90
N PRO A 30 -16.15 -4.82 6.38
CA PRO A 30 -15.47 -6.13 6.33
C PRO A 30 -14.96 -6.52 4.94
N ASP A 31 -15.69 -6.12 3.89
CA ASP A 31 -15.29 -6.34 2.50
C ASP A 31 -13.95 -5.67 2.16
N ILE A 32 -13.78 -4.42 2.58
CA ILE A 32 -12.55 -3.65 2.39
C ILE A 32 -11.46 -4.14 3.34
N ALA A 33 -11.82 -4.39 4.61
CA ALA A 33 -10.88 -4.86 5.63
C ALA A 33 -10.23 -6.21 5.25
N ALA A 34 -10.92 -7.06 4.49
CA ALA A 34 -10.39 -8.31 3.97
C ALA A 34 -9.33 -8.12 2.86
N GLU A 35 -9.35 -6.99 2.15
CA GLU A 35 -8.34 -6.63 1.15
C GLU A 35 -7.02 -6.14 1.80
N PHE A 36 -7.05 -5.83 3.09
CA PHE A 36 -5.87 -5.38 3.84
C PHE A 36 -5.09 -6.57 4.40
N ILE A 37 -3.80 -6.64 4.03
CA ILE A 37 -2.86 -7.62 4.56
C ILE A 37 -1.82 -6.96 5.46
N PRO A 38 -1.37 -7.62 6.55
CA PRO A 38 -0.36 -7.07 7.43
C PRO A 38 0.97 -6.91 6.68
N CYS A 39 1.59 -5.74 6.81
CA CYS A 39 2.82 -5.41 6.09
C CYS A 39 3.87 -4.76 6.99
N GLY A 40 5.11 -4.71 6.51
CA GLY A 40 6.19 -3.97 7.18
C GLY A 40 5.99 -2.47 7.07
N GLN A 41 6.59 -1.69 7.97
CA GLN A 41 6.46 -0.22 7.97
C GLN A 41 7.03 0.44 6.69
N ALA A 42 8.01 -0.20 6.05
CA ALA A 42 8.62 0.27 4.81
C ALA A 42 7.76 0.06 3.56
N VAL A 43 6.74 -0.81 3.63
CA VAL A 43 5.85 -1.06 2.49
C VAL A 43 5.08 0.21 2.18
N GLY A 44 5.05 0.59 0.91
CA GLY A 44 4.34 1.76 0.42
C GLY A 44 3.40 1.41 -0.73
N GLN A 45 2.69 2.43 -1.20
CA GLN A 45 1.88 2.33 -2.41
C GLN A 45 2.78 2.02 -3.63
N GLY A 46 2.23 1.25 -4.58
CA GLY A 46 2.94 0.83 -5.80
C GLY A 46 3.82 -0.42 -5.61
N TRP A 47 3.95 -0.93 -4.39
CA TRP A 47 4.62 -2.21 -4.14
C TRP A 47 3.79 -3.36 -4.69
N THR A 48 4.44 -4.45 -5.09
CA THR A 48 3.76 -5.69 -5.47
C THR A 48 3.87 -6.73 -4.36
N VAL A 49 2.88 -7.60 -4.24
CA VAL A 49 2.93 -8.75 -3.35
C VAL A 49 2.88 -10.03 -4.18
N ALA A 50 3.79 -10.96 -3.91
CA ALA A 50 3.76 -12.29 -4.52
C ALA A 50 4.06 -13.33 -3.45
N GLY A 51 3.12 -14.25 -3.20
CA GLY A 51 3.27 -15.27 -2.16
C GLY A 51 3.47 -14.70 -0.75
N GLY A 52 2.88 -13.53 -0.45
CA GLY A 52 3.04 -12.83 0.83
C GLY A 52 4.33 -12.03 0.98
N LYS A 53 5.17 -11.96 -0.07
CA LYS A 53 6.38 -11.15 -0.07
C LYS A 53 6.15 -9.84 -0.82
N PHE A 54 6.32 -8.74 -0.11
CA PHE A 54 6.27 -7.39 -0.69
C PHE A 54 7.57 -7.07 -1.41
N THR A 55 7.46 -6.51 -2.61
CA THR A 55 8.57 -6.06 -3.44
C THR A 55 8.36 -4.58 -3.77
N ALA A 56 9.36 -3.77 -3.47
CA ALA A 56 9.33 -2.36 -3.81
C ALA A 56 9.25 -2.22 -5.34
N PRO A 57 8.45 -1.26 -5.85
CA PRO A 57 8.57 -0.91 -7.25
C PRO A 57 10.01 -0.44 -7.49
N GLY A 58 10.51 -0.63 -8.72
CA GLY A 58 11.77 -0.03 -9.12
C GLY A 58 11.75 1.48 -8.87
N PRO A 59 12.92 2.13 -8.74
CA PRO A 59 12.97 3.58 -8.62
C PRO A 59 12.16 4.19 -9.75
N VAL A 60 11.12 4.96 -9.40
CA VAL A 60 10.44 5.81 -10.37
C VAL A 60 11.50 6.78 -10.85
N VAL A 61 11.98 6.60 -12.09
CA VAL A 61 12.70 7.68 -12.75
C VAL A 61 11.65 8.80 -12.84
N PRO A 62 11.87 9.98 -12.26
CA PRO A 62 10.99 11.10 -12.54
C PRO A 62 11.04 11.27 -14.05
N GLU A 63 9.92 11.01 -14.75
CA GLU A 63 9.76 11.53 -16.09
C GLU A 63 9.91 13.04 -15.92
N GLU A 64 11.06 13.57 -16.34
CA GLU A 64 11.34 15.00 -16.37
C GLU A 64 10.14 15.63 -17.05
N ALA A 65 9.38 16.43 -16.30
CA ALA A 65 8.37 17.30 -16.86
C ALA A 65 9.11 18.14 -17.90
N THR A 66 8.95 17.79 -19.18
CA THR A 66 9.37 18.67 -20.26
C THR A 66 8.42 19.87 -20.15
N ASP A 67 8.91 20.90 -19.48
CA ASP A 67 8.43 22.27 -19.57
C ASP A 67 8.52 22.64 -21.05
N GLY A 68 7.46 22.34 -21.79
CA GLY A 68 7.26 22.81 -23.15
C GLY A 68 6.72 24.22 -23.10
N GLN A 69 7.59 25.17 -22.75
CA GLN A 69 7.40 26.59 -22.99
C GLN A 69 7.49 26.87 -24.51
N ASP A 70 6.43 27.39 -25.12
CA ASP A 70 6.45 28.26 -26.30
C ASP A 70 5.40 29.37 -26.14
#